data_AF-X1NHX0-F1
#
_entry.id   AF-X1NHX0-F1
#
_cell.length_a   1.000
_cell.length_b   1.000
_cell.length_c   1.000
_cell.angle_alpha   90.00
_cell.angle_beta   90.00
_cell.angle_gamma   90.00
#
_symmetry.space_group_name_H-M   'P 1'
#
loop_
_entity.id
_entity.type
_entity.pdbx_description
1 polymer ?
#
loop_
_entity_poly.entity_id
_entity_poly.type
_entity_poly.pdbx_seq_one_letter_code
_entity_poly.pdbx_strand_id
1 'polypeptide(L)'
;SLYHGNGYSIQHIADMFGCSYSTIWWMMIEYGIQRRIGSSHDEQVIIERELLNSLIHGNGYSEQHIADIFGCSRTPIRNMIKKYGITSSSRGPNVTDFTFNDRQNEIFEGCMLGDGALTWAINNCYFRNTDKHKEYLIWLQKQLGVEHISHIRPYYLDGFFDYRYELKTRVIPIIREQHIRWYPYDSRWGTNQNRNNKIIPKDIELSPIRLLFWYIGDGGYTEYEGTAHFWNYLVYEDWLHLSKKIAKLLDVASGITINKESKDDDGIQKYSLRLNRNVTNKFFDMVDDLGFDIPKCYLYKFGR
;
A
#
# COMPACT_ATOMS: atom_id res chain seq x y z
N SER A 1 -9.71 24.41 34.83
CA SER A 1 -8.91 23.16 34.86
C SER A 1 -8.98 22.52 33.48
N LEU A 2 -7.89 21.91 32.98
CA LEU A 2 -7.88 21.26 31.66
C LEU A 2 -8.96 20.17 31.52
N TYR A 3 -9.22 19.45 32.62
CA TYR A 3 -10.16 18.32 32.64
C TYR A 3 -11.64 18.74 32.70
N HIS A 4 -12.04 19.59 33.67
CA HIS A 4 -13.45 20.02 33.82
C HIS A 4 -13.77 21.29 33.04
N GLY A 5 -12.83 22.24 32.97
CA GLY A 5 -13.03 23.53 32.30
C GLY A 5 -12.97 23.42 30.79
N ASN A 6 -11.92 22.78 30.25
CA ASN A 6 -11.70 22.66 28.81
C ASN A 6 -12.27 21.34 28.23
N GLY A 7 -12.72 20.43 29.08
CA GLY A 7 -13.35 19.18 28.65
C GLY A 7 -12.40 18.13 28.07
N TYR A 8 -11.07 18.29 28.20
CA TYR A 8 -10.12 17.31 27.65
C TYR A 8 -10.23 15.93 28.32
N SER A 9 -10.03 14.88 27.52
CA SER A 9 -9.92 13.52 28.04
C SER A 9 -8.60 13.34 28.81
N ILE A 10 -8.53 12.34 29.69
CA ILE A 10 -7.30 12.02 30.44
C ILE A 10 -6.15 11.70 29.46
N GLN A 11 -6.45 10.99 28.36
CA GLN A 11 -5.46 10.68 27.33
C GLN A 11 -4.94 11.94 26.64
N HIS A 12 -5.82 12.86 26.26
CA HIS A 12 -5.41 14.10 25.60
C HIS A 12 -4.54 14.97 26.52
N ILE A 13 -4.85 15.01 27.82
CA ILE A 13 -4.01 15.68 28.81
C ILE A 13 -2.66 14.97 28.92
N ALA A 14 -2.63 13.64 28.92
CA ALA A 14 -1.40 12.86 28.97
C ALA A 14 -0.48 13.15 27.76
N ASP A 15 -1.06 13.18 26.55
CA ASP A 15 -0.35 13.51 25.31
C ASP A 15 0.22 14.94 25.36
N MET A 16 -0.56 15.91 25.87
CA MET A 16 -0.14 17.31 26.02
C MET A 16 1.07 17.47 26.96
N PHE A 17 1.15 16.66 28.02
CA PHE A 17 2.25 16.69 28.98
C PHE A 17 3.34 15.64 28.70
N GLY A 18 3.24 14.90 27.60
CA GLY A 18 4.21 13.86 27.23
C GLY A 18 4.34 12.75 28.28
N CYS A 19 3.25 12.40 28.97
CA CYS A 19 3.24 11.39 30.02
C CYS A 19 2.19 10.31 29.77
N SER A 20 2.14 9.30 30.64
CA SER A 20 1.17 8.21 30.49
C SER A 20 -0.22 8.61 30.97
N TYR A 21 -1.26 8.00 30.39
CA TYR A 21 -2.64 8.09 30.89
C TYR A 21 -2.72 7.84 32.40
N SER A 22 -2.02 6.80 32.88
CA SER A 22 -2.00 6.40 34.28
C SER A 22 -1.42 7.48 35.18
N THR A 23 -0.42 8.23 34.70
CA THR A 23 0.18 9.36 35.43
C THR A 23 -0.85 10.44 35.70
N ILE A 24 -1.58 10.89 34.67
CA ILE A 24 -2.63 11.89 34.83
C ILE A 24 -3.78 11.36 35.72
N TRP A 25 -4.13 10.09 35.56
CA TRP A 25 -5.15 9.45 36.40
C TRP A 25 -4.77 9.44 37.88
N TRP A 26 -3.52 9.08 38.22
CA TRP A 26 -3.02 9.12 39.59
C TRP A 26 -3.03 10.53 40.17
N MET A 27 -2.60 11.52 39.39
CA MET A 27 -2.67 12.93 39.81
C MET A 27 -4.12 13.35 40.08
N MET A 28 -5.07 12.95 39.23
CA MET A 28 -6.48 13.26 39.51
C MET A 28 -6.98 12.67 40.84
N ILE A 29 -6.56 11.46 41.20
CA ILE A 29 -6.89 10.85 42.50
C ILE A 29 -6.22 11.63 43.65
N GLU A 30 -4.91 11.88 43.54
CA GLU A 30 -4.11 12.56 44.57
C GLU A 30 -4.66 13.95 44.90
N TYR A 31 -5.07 14.70 43.87
CA TYR A 31 -5.62 16.04 44.00
C TYR A 31 -7.15 16.06 44.20
N GLY A 32 -7.81 14.91 44.40
CA GLY A 32 -9.25 14.84 44.66
C GLY A 32 -10.13 15.32 43.50
N ILE A 33 -9.61 15.29 42.27
CA ILE A 33 -10.33 15.70 41.06
C ILE A 33 -11.34 14.61 40.71
N GLN A 34 -12.61 14.85 41.05
CA GLN A 34 -13.69 13.93 40.70
C GLN A 34 -13.77 13.71 39.20
N ARG A 35 -14.03 12.47 38.78
CA ARG A 35 -14.36 12.16 37.39
C ARG A 35 -15.64 12.90 37.01
N ARG A 36 -15.74 13.30 35.74
CA ARG A 36 -17.01 13.82 35.21
C ARG A 36 -18.11 12.78 35.42
N ILE A 37 -19.11 13.12 36.23
CA ILE A 37 -20.35 12.35 36.41
C ILE A 37 -21.07 12.43 35.07
N GLY A 38 -20.83 11.45 34.22
CA GLY A 38 -21.10 11.56 32.78
C GLY A 38 -20.10 10.82 31.90
N SER A 39 -19.05 10.20 32.46
CA SER A 39 -18.34 9.13 31.76
C SER A 39 -19.11 7.80 31.76
N SER A 40 -20.44 7.83 31.92
CA SER A 40 -21.27 6.99 31.08
C SER A 40 -21.15 7.58 29.66
N HIS A 41 -20.15 7.14 28.90
CA HIS A 41 -20.18 7.20 27.44
C HIS A 41 -21.31 6.30 26.89
N ASP A 42 -22.47 6.30 27.55
CA ASP A 42 -23.70 5.60 27.21
C ASP A 42 -24.68 6.55 26.51
N GLU A 43 -24.17 7.55 25.76
CA GLU A 43 -24.76 7.66 24.44
C GLU A 43 -24.40 6.35 23.74
N GLN A 44 -25.27 5.37 23.95
CA GLN A 44 -25.13 4.07 23.34
C GLN A 44 -24.97 4.35 21.86
N VAL A 45 -23.79 4.03 21.33
CA VAL A 45 -23.59 4.03 19.90
C VAL A 45 -24.56 2.98 19.36
N ILE A 46 -25.67 3.45 18.80
CA ILE A 46 -26.67 2.59 18.17
C ILE A 46 -26.32 2.57 16.69
N ILE A 47 -25.79 1.44 16.25
CA ILE A 47 -25.59 1.14 14.83
C ILE A 47 -26.67 0.16 14.44
N GLU A 48 -27.38 0.43 13.35
CA GLU A 48 -28.34 -0.51 12.78
C GLU A 48 -27.65 -1.82 12.39
N ARG A 49 -28.35 -2.94 12.52
CA ARG A 49 -27.80 -4.28 12.25
C ARG A 49 -27.28 -4.38 10.82
N GLU A 50 -28.04 -3.89 9.86
CA GLU A 50 -27.77 -3.96 8.43
C GLU A 50 -26.51 -3.14 8.09
N LEU A 51 -26.38 -1.94 8.65
CA LEU A 51 -25.19 -1.09 8.51
C LEU A 51 -23.96 -1.74 9.16
N LEU A 52 -24.10 -2.27 10.37
CA LEU A 52 -22.99 -2.95 11.04
C LEU A 52 -22.55 -4.19 10.24
N ASN A 53 -23.49 -4.94 9.69
CA ASN A 53 -23.25 -6.10 8.84
C ASN A 53 -22.58 -5.71 7.51
N SER A 54 -23.00 -4.61 6.87
CA SER A 54 -22.38 -4.11 5.64
C SER A 54 -20.95 -3.61 5.89
N LEU A 55 -20.69 -2.92 7.00
CA LEU A 55 -19.34 -2.47 7.36
C LEU A 55 -18.39 -3.65 7.61
N ILE A 56 -18.87 -4.72 8.24
CA ILE A 56 -18.05 -5.90 8.54
C ILE A 56 -17.86 -6.79 7.30
N HIS A 57 -18.96 -7.18 6.64
CA HIS A 57 -18.93 -8.18 5.57
C HIS A 57 -18.86 -7.57 4.16
N GLY A 58 -19.41 -6.37 3.97
CA GLY A 58 -19.34 -5.65 2.70
C GLY A 58 -18.03 -4.86 2.56
N ASN A 59 -17.66 -4.08 3.58
CA ASN A 59 -16.46 -3.23 3.55
C ASN A 59 -15.22 -3.88 4.17
N GLY A 60 -15.36 -4.98 4.91
CA GLY A 60 -14.23 -5.67 5.53
C GLY A 60 -13.59 -4.92 6.71
N TYR A 61 -14.27 -3.96 7.31
CA TYR A 61 -13.72 -3.17 8.41
C TYR A 61 -13.55 -3.99 9.69
N SER A 62 -12.46 -3.70 10.41
CA SER A 62 -12.22 -4.29 11.73
C SER A 62 -13.10 -3.64 12.79
N GLU A 63 -13.32 -4.33 13.92
CA GLU A 63 -14.03 -3.75 15.08
C GLU A 63 -13.44 -2.41 15.51
N GLN A 64 -12.12 -2.25 15.41
CA GLN A 64 -11.43 -1.01 15.77
C GLN A 64 -11.68 0.10 14.75
N HIS A 65 -11.59 -0.21 13.45
CA HIS A 65 -11.85 0.78 12.40
C HIS A 65 -13.29 1.30 12.48
N ILE A 66 -14.26 0.40 12.72
CA ILE A 66 -15.65 0.79 12.95
C ILE A 66 -15.75 1.68 14.20
N ALA A 67 -15.06 1.32 15.29
CA ALA A 67 -15.06 2.13 16.50
C ALA A 67 -14.51 3.55 16.25
N ASP A 68 -13.45 3.67 15.44
CA ASP A 68 -12.86 4.96 15.05
C ASP A 68 -13.85 5.80 14.22
N ILE A 69 -14.59 5.18 13.28
CA ILE A 69 -15.64 5.84 12.48
C ILE A 69 -16.74 6.42 13.38
N PHE A 70 -17.18 5.65 14.37
CA PHE A 70 -18.27 6.05 15.27
C PHE A 70 -17.79 6.78 16.54
N GLY A 71 -16.50 7.11 16.63
CA GLY A 71 -15.94 7.86 17.76
C GLY A 71 -16.07 7.16 19.11
N CYS A 72 -16.06 5.82 19.14
CA CYS A 72 -16.23 5.04 20.36
C CYS A 72 -15.09 4.05 20.61
N SER A 73 -15.14 3.36 21.75
CA SER A 73 -14.21 2.26 21.99
C SER A 73 -14.60 1.00 21.20
N ARG A 74 -13.67 0.04 21.08
CA ARG A 74 -13.94 -1.26 20.41
C ARG A 74 -15.04 -2.08 21.09
N THR A 75 -15.23 -1.88 22.40
CA THR A 75 -16.12 -2.71 23.24
C THR A 75 -17.61 -2.58 22.84
N PRO A 76 -18.19 -1.38 22.67
CA PRO A 76 -19.52 -1.20 22.10
C PRO A 76 -19.75 -1.92 20.77
N ILE A 77 -18.81 -1.79 19.82
CA ILE A 77 -18.90 -2.45 18.50
C ILE A 77 -18.96 -3.97 18.67
N ARG A 78 -18.05 -4.54 19.46
CA ARG A 78 -18.04 -5.98 19.76
C ARG A 78 -19.34 -6.46 20.41
N ASN A 79 -19.87 -5.70 21.37
CA ASN A 79 -21.11 -6.04 22.05
C ASN A 79 -22.29 -6.01 21.07
N MET A 80 -22.34 -5.05 20.14
CA MET A 80 -23.36 -5.00 19.10
C MET A 80 -23.26 -6.16 18.10
N ILE A 81 -22.05 -6.52 17.64
CA ILE A 81 -21.82 -7.69 16.79
C ILE A 81 -22.39 -8.95 17.45
N LYS A 82 -22.06 -9.15 18.73
CA LYS A 82 -22.57 -10.28 19.52
C LYS A 82 -24.09 -10.21 19.69
N LYS A 83 -24.65 -9.03 20.01
CA LYS A 83 -26.09 -8.79 20.21
C LYS A 83 -26.89 -9.10 18.94
N TYR A 84 -26.40 -8.72 17.78
CA TYR A 84 -27.07 -8.94 16.49
C TYR A 84 -26.83 -10.32 15.89
N GLY A 85 -26.04 -11.17 16.55
CA GLY A 85 -25.65 -12.47 16.01
C GLY A 85 -24.90 -12.35 14.69
N ILE A 86 -24.24 -11.21 14.44
CA ILE A 86 -23.33 -11.07 13.31
C ILE A 86 -22.16 -11.96 13.68
N THR A 87 -21.98 -13.07 12.96
CA THR A 87 -20.84 -13.95 13.18
C THR A 87 -19.61 -13.08 13.02
N SER A 88 -18.91 -12.80 14.13
CA SER A 88 -17.61 -12.17 14.00
C SER A 88 -16.82 -13.17 13.17
N SER A 89 -16.52 -12.77 11.95
CA SER A 89 -15.51 -13.44 11.15
C SER A 89 -14.20 -13.10 11.87
N SER A 90 -14.00 -13.67 13.07
CA SER A 90 -12.80 -13.55 13.89
C SER A 90 -11.57 -14.02 13.11
N ARG A 91 -11.84 -14.77 12.04
CA ARG A 91 -11.06 -14.81 10.82
C ARG A 91 -12.00 -14.29 9.74
N GLY A 92 -11.62 -13.28 8.96
CA GLY A 92 -12.30 -12.99 7.70
C GLY A 92 -12.41 -14.27 6.84
N PRO A 93 -12.95 -14.23 5.61
CA PRO A 93 -12.77 -15.36 4.69
C PRO A 93 -11.32 -15.84 4.80
N ASN A 94 -11.15 -17.15 4.99
CA ASN A 94 -9.84 -17.76 5.22
C ASN A 94 -8.93 -17.21 4.13
N VAL A 95 -8.00 -16.32 4.49
CA VAL A 95 -7.12 -15.63 3.53
C VAL A 95 -6.29 -16.65 2.74
N THR A 96 -6.27 -17.91 3.21
CA THR A 96 -5.68 -19.05 2.54
C THR A 96 -6.24 -19.31 1.15
N ASP A 97 -7.49 -18.94 0.88
CA ASP A 97 -8.18 -19.30 -0.37
C ASP A 97 -8.19 -18.14 -1.38
N PHE A 98 -7.65 -16.98 -1.00
CA PHE A 98 -7.54 -15.86 -1.91
C PHE A 98 -6.45 -16.13 -2.96
N THR A 99 -6.83 -16.05 -4.22
CA THR A 99 -5.92 -16.03 -5.37
C THR A 99 -6.22 -14.80 -6.21
N PHE A 100 -5.19 -14.25 -6.84
CA PHE A 100 -5.40 -13.27 -7.89
C PHE A 100 -6.02 -13.95 -9.12
N ASN A 101 -7.03 -13.33 -9.72
CA ASN A 101 -7.38 -13.65 -11.11
C ASN A 101 -6.29 -13.11 -12.06
N ASP A 102 -6.35 -13.50 -13.33
CA ASP A 102 -5.33 -13.14 -14.33
C ASP A 102 -5.06 -11.63 -14.33
N ARG A 103 -6.12 -10.81 -14.43
CA ARG A 103 -6.01 -9.34 -14.44
C ARG A 103 -5.35 -8.81 -13.16
N GLN A 104 -5.75 -9.29 -11.99
CA GLN A 104 -5.15 -8.88 -10.71
C GLN A 104 -3.69 -9.30 -10.61
N ASN A 105 -3.33 -10.46 -11.17
CA ASN A 105 -1.95 -10.91 -11.23
C ASN A 105 -1.10 -10.01 -12.14
N GLU A 106 -1.64 -9.56 -13.27
CA GLU A 106 -0.95 -8.58 -14.13
C GLU A 106 -0.71 -7.25 -13.41
N ILE A 107 -1.70 -6.77 -12.64
CA ILE A 107 -1.58 -5.55 -11.82
C ILE A 107 -0.51 -5.74 -10.74
N PHE A 108 -0.58 -6.87 -10.02
CA PHE A 108 0.37 -7.22 -8.97
C PHE A 108 1.81 -7.29 -9.52
N GLU A 109 2.03 -7.98 -10.64
CA GLU A 109 3.35 -8.10 -11.26
C GLU A 109 3.85 -6.75 -11.82
N GLY A 110 2.95 -5.91 -12.36
CA GLY A 110 3.30 -4.55 -12.75
C GLY A 110 3.74 -3.69 -11.55
N CYS A 111 3.05 -3.80 -10.42
CA CYS A 111 3.48 -3.17 -9.17
C CYS A 111 4.83 -3.74 -8.71
N MET A 112 5.03 -5.05 -8.82
CA MET A 112 6.30 -5.70 -8.54
C MET A 112 7.40 -5.32 -9.53
N LEU A 113 7.14 -4.69 -10.66
CA LEU A 113 8.22 -4.06 -11.44
C LEU A 113 8.58 -2.67 -10.90
N GLY A 114 7.63 -1.97 -10.26
CA GLY A 114 7.84 -0.66 -9.64
C GLY A 114 7.97 -0.70 -8.12
N ASP A 115 7.20 0.17 -7.45
CA ASP A 115 7.19 0.40 -6.00
C ASP A 115 6.61 -0.76 -5.15
N GLY A 116 6.10 -1.81 -5.77
CA GLY A 116 5.61 -2.99 -5.07
C GLY A 116 6.75 -3.77 -4.42
N ALA A 117 6.54 -4.20 -3.18
CA ALA A 117 7.48 -5.03 -2.45
C ALA A 117 6.77 -6.18 -1.74
N LEU A 118 7.50 -7.28 -1.55
CA LEU A 118 7.07 -8.40 -0.72
C LEU A 118 7.88 -8.42 0.56
N THR A 119 7.24 -8.81 1.66
CA THR A 119 7.92 -8.89 2.96
C THR A 119 7.56 -10.18 3.66
N TRP A 120 8.60 -10.84 4.18
CA TRP A 120 8.45 -12.03 4.99
C TRP A 120 7.85 -11.69 6.36
N ALA A 121 6.82 -12.44 6.76
CA ALA A 121 6.33 -12.52 8.13
C ALA A 121 6.65 -13.93 8.67
N ILE A 122 6.43 -14.18 9.96
CA ILE A 122 6.91 -15.39 10.68
C ILE A 122 6.77 -16.69 9.88
N ASN A 123 5.68 -16.90 9.13
CA ASN A 123 5.46 -18.13 8.35
C ASN A 123 5.05 -17.96 6.88
N ASN A 124 4.88 -16.74 6.38
CA ASN A 124 4.30 -16.46 5.05
C ASN A 124 4.57 -14.98 4.68
N CYS A 125 4.15 -14.52 3.51
CA CYS A 125 4.49 -13.19 2.97
C CYS A 125 3.25 -12.30 2.83
N TYR A 126 3.49 -11.00 2.78
CA TYR A 126 2.47 -10.00 2.41
C TYR A 126 3.04 -9.04 1.36
N PHE A 127 2.13 -8.48 0.57
CA PHE A 127 2.42 -7.44 -0.40
C PHE A 127 2.29 -6.08 0.27
N ARG A 128 3.19 -5.17 -0.09
CA ARG A 128 3.11 -3.76 0.28
C ARG A 128 3.38 -2.88 -0.93
N ASN A 129 2.72 -1.74 -0.96
CA ASN A 129 2.98 -0.66 -1.90
C ASN A 129 2.90 0.66 -1.11
N THR A 130 3.87 1.54 -1.29
CA THR A 130 3.96 2.80 -0.56
C THR A 130 3.86 3.98 -1.50
N ASP A 131 3.09 4.99 -1.14
CA ASP A 131 2.88 6.18 -1.96
C ASP A 131 2.64 7.42 -1.10
N LYS A 132 2.91 8.60 -1.64
CA LYS A 132 2.56 9.90 -1.02
C LYS A 132 1.07 10.23 -1.18
N HIS A 133 0.38 9.66 -2.17
CA HIS A 133 -1.02 9.89 -2.49
C HIS A 133 -1.91 8.75 -1.96
N LYS A 134 -2.70 9.04 -0.92
CA LYS A 134 -3.63 8.06 -0.34
C LYS A 134 -4.66 7.58 -1.37
N GLU A 135 -5.19 8.48 -2.20
CA GLU A 135 -6.21 8.14 -3.20
C GLU A 135 -5.72 7.12 -4.22
N TYR A 136 -4.42 7.14 -4.57
CA TYR A 136 -3.83 6.13 -5.45
C TYR A 136 -3.85 4.75 -4.78
N LEU A 137 -3.45 4.67 -3.51
CA LEU A 137 -3.45 3.38 -2.80
C LEU A 137 -4.86 2.81 -2.62
N ILE A 138 -5.87 3.66 -2.41
CA ILE A 138 -7.28 3.24 -2.36
C ILE A 138 -7.71 2.69 -3.73
N TRP A 139 -7.34 3.38 -4.81
CA TRP A 139 -7.61 2.92 -6.17
C TRP A 139 -6.90 1.58 -6.46
N LEU A 140 -5.61 1.46 -6.13
CA LEU A 140 -4.83 0.23 -6.30
C LEU A 140 -5.42 -0.94 -5.50
N GLN A 141 -5.83 -0.69 -4.26
CA GLN A 141 -6.50 -1.67 -3.40
C GLN A 141 -7.73 -2.28 -4.10
N LYS A 142 -8.55 -1.42 -4.73
CA LYS A 142 -9.71 -1.82 -5.51
C LYS A 142 -9.33 -2.60 -6.77
N GLN A 143 -8.30 -2.16 -7.49
CA GLN A 143 -7.84 -2.86 -8.69
C GLN A 143 -7.33 -4.27 -8.38
N LEU A 144 -6.69 -4.45 -7.23
CA LEU A 144 -6.21 -5.74 -6.73
C LEU A 144 -7.32 -6.62 -6.10
N GLY A 145 -8.51 -6.06 -5.82
CA GLY A 145 -9.60 -6.76 -5.13
C GLY A 145 -9.25 -7.21 -3.71
N VAL A 146 -8.37 -6.46 -3.03
CA VAL A 146 -7.82 -6.82 -1.72
C VAL A 146 -8.39 -5.99 -0.58
N GLU A 147 -9.49 -5.26 -0.77
CA GLU A 147 -10.09 -4.36 0.21
C GLU A 147 -10.34 -5.05 1.56
N HIS A 148 -10.83 -6.28 1.51
CA HIS A 148 -11.16 -7.11 2.67
C HIS A 148 -9.94 -7.77 3.34
N ILE A 149 -8.78 -7.72 2.69
CA ILE A 149 -7.53 -8.32 3.17
C ILE A 149 -6.36 -7.34 3.12
N SER A 150 -6.60 -6.04 3.19
CA SER A 150 -5.51 -5.06 3.26
C SER A 150 -5.90 -3.85 4.07
N HIS A 151 -4.91 -3.03 4.42
CA HIS A 151 -5.12 -1.77 5.10
C HIS A 151 -4.21 -0.71 4.50
N ILE A 152 -4.70 0.53 4.51
CA ILE A 152 -3.93 1.71 4.16
C ILE A 152 -3.69 2.49 5.44
N ARG A 153 -2.44 2.75 5.77
CA ARG A 153 -2.06 3.49 6.98
C ARG A 153 -1.02 4.55 6.65
N PRO A 154 -1.01 5.67 7.38
CA PRO A 154 0.11 6.58 7.31
C PRO A 154 1.36 5.95 7.93
N TYR A 155 2.50 6.34 7.41
CA TYR A 155 3.81 5.93 7.90
C TYR A 155 4.77 7.11 7.81
N TYR A 156 5.46 7.38 8.91
CA TYR A 156 6.48 8.42 9.02
C TYR A 156 7.85 7.82 8.72
N LEU A 157 8.59 8.45 7.81
CA LEU A 157 9.99 8.16 7.60
C LEU A 157 10.80 8.97 8.62
N ASP A 158 11.44 8.29 9.57
CA ASP A 158 12.25 8.95 10.60
C ASP A 158 13.23 9.95 9.98
N GLY A 159 13.21 11.19 10.49
CA GLY A 159 14.13 12.26 10.08
C GLY A 159 13.70 13.10 8.88
N PHE A 160 12.64 12.72 8.16
CA PHE A 160 12.06 13.55 7.10
C PHE A 160 10.61 13.86 7.45
N PHE A 161 10.20 15.13 7.34
CA PHE A 161 8.78 15.52 7.40
C PHE A 161 8.01 15.03 6.15
N ASP A 162 8.31 13.83 5.64
CA ASP A 162 7.67 13.21 4.48
C ASP A 162 6.59 12.24 4.96
N TYR A 163 5.34 12.57 4.63
CA TYR A 163 4.18 11.79 5.03
C TYR A 163 3.79 10.85 3.90
N ARG A 164 3.93 9.55 4.15
CA ARG A 164 3.57 8.51 3.18
C ARG A 164 2.44 7.64 3.69
N TYR A 165 1.83 6.94 2.75
CA TYR A 165 0.85 5.91 3.01
C TYR A 165 1.38 4.56 2.54
N GLU A 166 0.95 3.51 3.23
CA GLU A 166 1.29 2.14 2.89
C GLU A 166 0.00 1.34 2.71
N LEU A 167 -0.19 0.77 1.52
CA LEU A 167 -1.11 -0.34 1.29
C LEU A 167 -0.39 -1.62 1.68
N LYS A 168 -0.96 -2.36 2.62
CA LYS A 168 -0.40 -3.64 3.09
C LYS A 168 -1.47 -4.72 3.11
N THR A 169 -1.23 -5.82 2.41
CA THR A 169 -2.11 -6.98 2.49
C THR A 169 -1.94 -7.73 3.81
N ARG A 170 -2.93 -8.54 4.15
CA ARG A 170 -2.77 -9.67 5.05
C ARG A 170 -1.82 -10.67 4.40
N VAL A 171 -1.46 -11.67 5.19
CA VAL A 171 -0.64 -12.78 4.75
C VAL A 171 -1.46 -13.66 3.81
N ILE A 172 -1.02 -13.81 2.55
CA ILE A 172 -1.70 -14.59 1.49
C ILE A 172 -0.76 -15.68 0.98
N PRO A 173 -1.14 -16.97 0.91
CA PRO A 173 -0.24 -18.04 0.46
C PRO A 173 0.39 -17.81 -0.92
N ILE A 174 -0.37 -17.34 -1.91
CA ILE A 174 0.15 -17.10 -3.27
C ILE A 174 1.29 -16.06 -3.28
N ILE A 175 1.29 -15.12 -2.33
CA ILE A 175 2.36 -14.12 -2.19
C ILE A 175 3.68 -14.78 -1.77
N ARG A 176 3.65 -15.90 -1.04
CA ARG A 176 4.87 -16.63 -0.68
C ARG A 176 5.57 -17.19 -1.91
N GLU A 177 4.81 -17.75 -2.85
CA GLU A 177 5.35 -18.28 -4.11
C GLU A 177 5.98 -17.14 -4.93
N GLN A 178 5.27 -16.01 -5.02
CA GLN A 178 5.80 -14.80 -5.64
C GLN A 178 7.05 -14.28 -4.91
N HIS A 179 7.10 -14.32 -3.59
CA HIS A 179 8.29 -13.91 -2.86
C HIS A 179 9.50 -14.76 -3.23
N ILE A 180 9.36 -16.08 -3.33
CA ILE A 180 10.47 -16.96 -3.74
C ILE A 180 10.93 -16.61 -5.17
N ARG A 181 9.99 -16.28 -6.06
CA ARG A 181 10.26 -15.93 -7.45
C ARG A 181 10.97 -14.58 -7.63
N TRP A 182 10.51 -13.55 -6.90
CA TRP A 182 11.04 -12.18 -6.99
C TRP A 182 12.25 -11.94 -6.09
N TYR A 183 12.41 -12.75 -5.05
CA TYR A 183 13.45 -12.62 -4.03
C TYR A 183 14.05 -14.00 -3.73
N PRO A 184 14.70 -14.64 -4.72
CA PRO A 184 15.30 -15.95 -4.51
C PRO A 184 16.37 -15.88 -3.42
N TYR A 185 16.45 -16.93 -2.61
CA TYR A 185 17.50 -17.05 -1.60
C TYR A 185 18.86 -17.15 -2.29
N ASP A 186 19.74 -16.21 -1.97
CA ASP A 186 21.14 -16.24 -2.42
C ASP A 186 22.02 -16.63 -1.23
N SER A 187 22.48 -17.87 -1.25
CA SER A 187 23.32 -18.47 -0.19
C SER A 187 24.64 -17.74 0.04
N ARG A 188 25.07 -16.88 -0.89
CA ARG A 188 26.30 -16.07 -0.76
C ARG A 188 26.19 -14.99 0.31
N TRP A 189 24.97 -14.60 0.72
CA TRP A 189 24.77 -13.45 1.62
C TRP A 189 24.60 -13.81 3.10
N GLY A 190 24.77 -15.07 3.48
CA GLY A 190 24.85 -15.48 4.90
C GLY A 190 23.52 -15.44 5.65
N THR A 191 23.43 -16.26 6.71
CA THR A 191 22.21 -16.62 7.44
C THR A 191 21.62 -15.53 8.35
N ASN A 192 22.14 -14.30 8.30
CA ASN A 192 21.68 -13.20 9.14
C ASN A 192 21.20 -12.03 8.27
N GLN A 193 19.89 -11.93 8.07
CA GLN A 193 19.17 -10.70 7.69
C GLN A 193 19.60 -9.98 6.41
N ASN A 194 20.52 -10.53 5.60
CA ASN A 194 20.84 -9.96 4.30
C ASN A 194 19.69 -10.24 3.35
N ARG A 195 18.94 -9.16 3.12
CA ARG A 195 17.74 -9.05 2.32
C ARG A 195 18.01 -9.69 0.96
N ASN A 196 17.20 -10.69 0.59
CA ASN A 196 17.13 -11.10 -0.80
C ASN A 196 16.84 -9.82 -1.62
N ASN A 197 17.71 -9.49 -2.56
CA ASN A 197 17.47 -8.37 -3.46
C ASN A 197 16.36 -8.76 -4.42
N LYS A 198 15.49 -7.79 -4.73
CA LYS A 198 14.46 -7.94 -5.74
C LYS A 198 15.13 -8.18 -7.09
N ILE A 199 14.73 -9.23 -7.79
CA ILE A 199 15.19 -9.53 -9.16
C ILE A 199 14.02 -9.46 -10.13
N ILE A 200 14.32 -9.37 -11.43
CA ILE A 200 13.32 -9.57 -12.48
C ILE A 200 13.22 -11.07 -12.78
N PRO A 201 12.05 -11.71 -12.58
CA PRO A 201 11.88 -13.12 -12.94
C PRO A 201 12.10 -13.32 -14.44
N LYS A 202 12.94 -14.30 -14.83
CA LYS A 202 13.29 -14.56 -16.24
C LYS A 202 12.09 -14.94 -17.10
N ASP A 203 11.06 -15.49 -16.46
CA ASP A 203 9.81 -15.94 -17.05
C ASP A 203 8.73 -14.84 -17.08
N ILE A 204 9.03 -13.61 -16.64
CA ILE A 204 8.05 -12.52 -16.68
C ILE A 204 7.71 -12.17 -18.12
N GLU A 205 6.43 -12.14 -18.46
CA GLU A 205 5.94 -11.58 -19.72
C GLU A 205 5.32 -10.21 -19.48
N LEU A 206 5.57 -9.27 -20.39
CA LEU A 206 4.94 -7.95 -20.31
C LEU A 206 3.61 -7.96 -21.07
N SER A 207 2.54 -7.64 -20.35
CA SER A 207 1.24 -7.27 -20.92
C SER A 207 1.07 -5.75 -20.84
N PRO A 208 0.08 -5.18 -21.55
CA PRO A 208 -0.26 -3.77 -21.42
C PRO A 208 -0.52 -3.34 -19.96
N ILE A 209 -1.22 -4.16 -19.18
CA ILE A 209 -1.53 -3.87 -17.77
C ILE A 209 -0.26 -3.87 -16.92
N ARG A 210 0.63 -4.86 -17.06
CA ARG A 210 1.90 -4.89 -16.32
C ARG A 210 2.74 -3.65 -16.61
N LEU A 211 2.84 -3.27 -17.90
CA LEU A 211 3.61 -2.10 -18.31
C LEU A 211 3.00 -0.79 -17.77
N LEU A 212 1.67 -0.66 -17.76
CA LEU A 212 0.99 0.47 -17.14
C LEU A 212 1.32 0.58 -15.65
N PHE A 213 1.13 -0.49 -14.87
CA PHE A 213 1.35 -0.43 -13.42
C PHE A 213 2.83 -0.29 -13.06
N TRP A 214 3.74 -0.79 -13.89
CA TRP A 214 5.15 -0.46 -13.77
C TRP A 214 5.41 1.03 -14.00
N TYR A 215 4.86 1.61 -15.08
CA TYR A 215 5.00 3.03 -15.39
C TYR A 215 4.38 3.94 -14.31
N ILE A 216 3.26 3.53 -13.70
CA ILE A 216 2.68 4.27 -12.58
C ILE A 216 3.65 4.32 -11.41
N GLY A 217 4.32 3.23 -11.02
CA GLY A 217 5.30 3.29 -9.94
C GLY A 217 6.55 4.08 -10.33
N ASP A 218 7.26 3.58 -11.33
CA ASP A 218 8.65 3.98 -11.63
C ASP A 218 8.78 4.88 -12.86
N GLY A 219 7.68 5.19 -13.53
CA GLY A 219 7.68 5.95 -14.77
C GLY A 219 7.51 7.45 -14.59
N GLY A 220 7.73 8.18 -15.68
CA GLY A 220 7.42 9.59 -15.80
C GLY A 220 7.62 10.13 -17.21
N TYR A 221 7.03 11.30 -17.46
CA TYR A 221 6.98 11.93 -18.77
C TYR A 221 7.80 13.23 -18.79
N THR A 222 8.58 13.41 -19.84
CA THR A 222 9.35 14.63 -20.10
C THR A 222 8.69 15.42 -21.22
N GLU A 223 7.97 16.49 -20.89
CA GLU A 223 7.15 17.27 -21.83
C GLU A 223 7.96 17.84 -23.00
N TYR A 224 9.11 18.46 -22.72
CA TYR A 224 9.97 19.06 -23.76
C TYR A 224 10.38 18.04 -24.84
N GLU A 225 10.68 16.82 -24.42
CA GLU A 225 11.09 15.74 -25.32
C GLU A 225 9.89 14.97 -25.89
N GLY A 226 8.76 14.98 -25.18
CA GLY A 226 7.61 14.13 -25.43
C GLY A 226 7.95 12.65 -25.24
N THR A 227 8.74 12.32 -24.21
CA THR A 227 9.24 10.96 -23.97
C THR A 227 8.83 10.42 -22.61
N ALA A 228 8.48 9.13 -22.57
CA ALA A 228 8.26 8.36 -21.37
C ALA A 228 9.58 7.72 -20.90
N HIS A 229 9.78 7.66 -19.59
CA HIS A 229 10.95 7.11 -18.94
C HIS A 229 10.53 6.13 -17.84
N PHE A 230 11.41 5.19 -17.52
CA PHE A 230 11.30 4.27 -16.39
C PHE A 230 12.60 4.33 -15.59
N TRP A 231 12.49 4.47 -14.27
CA TRP A 231 13.63 4.53 -13.35
C TRP A 231 13.54 3.45 -12.28
N ASN A 232 14.55 2.60 -12.20
CA ASN A 232 14.65 1.56 -11.18
C ASN A 232 16.12 1.18 -10.97
N TYR A 233 16.43 0.57 -9.84
CA TYR A 233 17.74 0.07 -9.42
C TYR A 233 18.09 -1.30 -10.06
N LEU A 234 17.59 -1.56 -11.26
CA LEU A 234 17.86 -2.80 -11.98
C LEU A 234 19.26 -2.77 -12.61
N VAL A 235 19.87 -3.95 -12.70
CA VAL A 235 21.12 -4.13 -13.44
C VAL A 235 20.88 -3.99 -14.94
N TYR A 236 21.93 -3.71 -15.70
CA TYR A 236 21.84 -3.46 -17.14
C TYR A 236 21.21 -4.62 -17.92
N GLU A 237 21.51 -5.86 -17.52
CA GLU A 237 20.99 -7.07 -18.15
C GLU A 237 19.45 -7.16 -18.03
N ASP A 238 18.90 -6.77 -16.88
CA ASP A 238 17.46 -6.74 -16.63
C ASP A 238 16.79 -5.65 -17.48
N TRP A 239 17.41 -4.47 -17.60
CA TRP A 239 16.94 -3.43 -18.52
C TRP A 239 16.96 -3.89 -19.98
N LEU A 240 18.02 -4.58 -20.40
CA LEU A 240 18.12 -5.14 -21.74
C LEU A 240 17.06 -6.22 -22.00
N HIS A 241 16.75 -7.03 -20.98
CA HIS A 241 15.67 -8.02 -21.06
C HIS A 241 14.29 -7.36 -21.19
N LEU A 242 13.98 -6.39 -20.33
CA LEU A 242 12.70 -5.68 -20.31
C LEU A 242 12.49 -4.82 -21.56
N SER A 243 13.52 -4.12 -22.03
CA SER A 243 13.44 -3.32 -23.28
C SER A 243 13.06 -4.16 -24.50
N LYS A 244 13.58 -5.38 -24.64
CA LYS A 244 13.20 -6.30 -25.72
C LYS A 244 11.73 -6.72 -25.62
N LYS A 245 11.23 -6.94 -24.40
CA LYS A 245 9.82 -7.27 -24.15
C LYS A 245 8.90 -6.09 -24.44
N ILE A 246 9.27 -4.86 -24.06
CA ILE A 246 8.53 -3.63 -24.44
C ILE A 246 8.52 -3.46 -25.95
N ALA A 247 9.67 -3.61 -26.63
CA ALA A 247 9.76 -3.48 -28.08
C ALA A 247 8.83 -4.46 -28.81
N LYS A 248 8.80 -5.71 -28.35
CA LYS A 248 7.88 -6.74 -28.85
C LYS A 248 6.41 -6.39 -28.57
N LEU A 249 6.09 -5.94 -27.35
CA LEU A 249 4.72 -5.62 -26.95
C LEU A 249 4.14 -4.44 -27.75
N LEU A 250 4.94 -3.41 -28.02
CA LEU A 250 4.53 -2.21 -28.75
C LEU A 250 4.70 -2.32 -30.27
N ASP A 251 5.17 -3.47 -30.76
CA ASP A 251 5.51 -3.73 -32.16
C ASP A 251 6.39 -2.60 -32.74
N VAL A 252 7.59 -2.44 -32.15
CA VAL A 252 8.57 -1.44 -32.57
C VAL A 252 9.94 -2.06 -32.76
N ALA A 253 10.57 -1.76 -33.89
CA ALA A 253 11.93 -2.22 -34.20
C ALA A 253 13.02 -1.38 -33.52
N SER A 254 12.72 -0.13 -33.15
CA SER A 254 13.66 0.82 -32.55
C SER A 254 12.93 1.89 -31.73
N GLY A 255 13.69 2.75 -31.04
CA GLY A 255 13.14 3.86 -30.26
C GLY A 255 13.06 3.63 -28.76
N ILE A 256 13.66 2.55 -28.26
CA ILE A 256 13.88 2.31 -26.83
C ILE A 256 15.38 2.42 -26.57
N THR A 257 15.76 3.20 -25.55
CA THR A 257 17.16 3.42 -25.20
C THR A 257 17.35 3.19 -23.71
N ILE A 258 18.44 2.51 -23.35
CA ILE A 258 18.87 2.37 -21.96
C ILE A 258 19.95 3.42 -21.72
N ASN A 259 19.69 4.37 -20.84
CA ASN A 259 20.64 5.41 -20.50
C ASN A 259 21.41 5.03 -19.24
N LYS A 260 22.68 5.40 -19.21
CA LYS A 260 23.54 5.30 -18.04
C LYS A 260 23.36 6.57 -17.22
N GLU A 261 22.90 6.43 -15.98
CA GLU A 261 22.63 7.55 -15.08
C GLU A 261 23.86 7.87 -14.20
N SER A 262 23.73 8.81 -13.27
CA SER A 262 24.75 8.98 -12.23
C SER A 262 24.78 7.74 -11.31
N LYS A 263 25.92 7.54 -10.64
CA LYS A 263 26.00 6.57 -9.54
C LYS A 263 25.21 7.08 -8.34
N ASP A 264 24.69 6.18 -7.49
CA ASP A 264 24.21 6.58 -6.16
C ASP A 264 25.37 6.84 -5.19
N ASP A 265 24.99 7.22 -3.97
CA ASP A 265 25.85 7.44 -2.81
C ASP A 265 26.72 6.22 -2.46
N ASP A 266 26.26 5.01 -2.80
CA ASP A 266 27.02 3.76 -2.64
C ASP A 266 27.96 3.48 -3.83
N GLY A 267 27.99 4.35 -4.83
CA GLY A 267 28.82 4.22 -6.03
C GLY A 267 28.29 3.20 -7.05
N ILE A 268 27.05 2.72 -6.88
CA ILE A 268 26.40 1.76 -7.77
C ILE A 268 25.88 2.51 -9.00
N GLN A 269 26.21 1.95 -10.17
CA GLN A 269 25.80 2.51 -11.45
C GLN A 269 24.29 2.33 -11.67
N LYS A 270 23.55 3.42 -11.84
CA LYS A 270 22.12 3.38 -12.20
C LYS A 270 21.90 3.43 -13.70
N TYR A 271 20.73 2.96 -14.11
CA TYR A 271 20.27 2.99 -15.48
C TYR A 271 18.80 3.42 -15.54
N SER A 272 18.40 4.00 -16.65
CA SER A 272 17.00 4.29 -16.97
C SER A 272 16.65 3.76 -18.35
N LEU A 273 15.37 3.53 -18.60
CA LEU A 273 14.86 3.19 -19.92
C LEU A 273 14.02 4.35 -20.43
N ARG A 274 14.33 4.80 -21.65
CA ARG A 274 13.62 5.88 -22.35
C ARG A 274 12.93 5.36 -23.58
N LEU A 275 11.67 5.74 -23.75
CA LEU A 275 10.91 5.57 -24.98
C LEU A 275 10.99 6.88 -25.76
N ASN A 276 11.38 6.84 -27.04
CA ASN A 276 11.31 8.04 -27.88
C ASN A 276 9.85 8.48 -28.08
N ARG A 277 9.64 9.64 -28.71
CA ARG A 277 8.29 10.21 -28.87
C ARG A 277 7.31 9.27 -29.58
N ASN A 278 7.73 8.60 -30.66
CA ASN A 278 6.86 7.69 -31.41
C ASN A 278 6.47 6.46 -30.57
N VAL A 279 7.42 5.88 -29.84
CA VAL A 279 7.16 4.73 -28.95
C VAL A 279 6.33 5.15 -27.74
N THR A 280 6.53 6.38 -27.23
CA THR A 280 5.75 6.96 -26.13
C THR A 280 4.28 7.13 -26.52
N ASN A 281 4.01 7.65 -27.72
CA ASN A 281 2.63 7.78 -28.21
C ASN A 281 1.95 6.41 -28.32
N LYS A 282 2.62 5.42 -28.95
CA LYS A 282 2.11 4.04 -29.00
C LYS A 282 1.82 3.45 -27.62
N PHE A 283 2.71 3.70 -26.66
CA PHE A 283 2.52 3.26 -25.28
C PHE A 283 1.30 3.92 -24.64
N PHE A 284 1.11 5.23 -24.80
CA PHE A 284 -0.04 5.94 -24.23
C PHE A 284 -1.37 5.59 -24.92
N ASP A 285 -1.38 5.40 -26.25
CA ASP A 285 -2.55 4.89 -26.97
C ASP A 285 -2.97 3.52 -26.40
N MET A 286 -2.00 2.62 -26.22
CA MET A 286 -2.22 1.30 -25.60
C MET A 286 -2.75 1.43 -24.17
N VAL A 287 -2.27 2.40 -23.38
CA VAL A 287 -2.76 2.65 -22.01
C VAL A 287 -4.21 3.14 -22.01
N ASP A 288 -4.56 4.03 -22.94
CA ASP A 288 -5.92 4.56 -23.06
C ASP A 288 -6.92 3.46 -23.42
N ASP A 289 -6.53 2.55 -24.30
CA ASP A 289 -7.34 1.40 -24.71
C ASP A 289 -7.64 0.43 -23.54
N LEU A 290 -6.88 0.48 -22.44
CA LEU A 290 -7.16 -0.34 -21.24
C LEU A 290 -8.35 0.17 -20.43
N GLY A 291 -8.77 1.43 -20.61
CA GLY A 291 -9.95 1.99 -19.95
C GLY A 291 -9.83 2.11 -18.43
N PHE A 292 -8.61 2.23 -17.88
CA PHE A 292 -8.43 2.52 -16.45
C PHE A 292 -8.75 3.98 -16.15
N ASP A 293 -9.59 4.21 -15.13
CA ASP A 293 -9.77 5.53 -14.53
C ASP A 293 -8.59 5.84 -13.59
N ILE A 294 -7.47 6.30 -14.16
CA ILE A 294 -6.23 6.59 -13.43
C ILE A 294 -6.47 7.77 -12.47
N PRO A 295 -6.08 7.67 -11.18
CA PRO A 295 -6.25 8.77 -10.23
C PRO A 295 -5.63 10.08 -10.73
N LYS A 296 -6.34 11.20 -10.54
CA LYS A 296 -5.89 12.54 -10.97
C LYS A 296 -4.49 12.90 -10.47
N CYS A 297 -4.12 12.45 -9.28
CA CYS A 297 -2.79 12.65 -8.71
C CYS A 297 -1.65 12.00 -9.50
N TYR A 298 -1.96 11.15 -10.49
CA TYR A 298 -1.00 10.46 -11.34
C TYR A 298 -1.04 10.89 -12.82
N LEU A 299 -2.01 11.71 -13.23
CA LEU A 299 -2.14 12.14 -14.63
C LEU A 299 -0.93 12.95 -15.13
N TYR A 300 -0.25 13.66 -14.23
CA TYR A 300 0.99 14.37 -14.55
C TYR A 300 2.09 13.45 -15.11
N LYS A 301 2.08 12.15 -14.78
CA LYS A 301 3.02 11.17 -15.34
C LYS A 301 2.74 10.88 -16.82
N PHE A 302 1.60 11.27 -17.36
CA PHE A 302 1.19 11.01 -18.75
C PHE A 302 1.20 12.28 -19.61
N GLY A 303 1.68 13.41 -19.08
CA GLY A 303 1.59 14.71 -19.76
C GLY A 303 0.15 15.21 -19.89
N ARG A 304 -0.71 14.89 -18.91
CA ARG A 304 -2.13 15.26 -18.84
C ARG A 304 -2.47 15.98 -17.54
#